data_AF-A0A940C010-F1
#
_entry.id   AF-A0A940C010-F1
#
_cell.length_a   1.000
_cell.length_b   1.000
_cell.length_c   1.000
_cell.angle_alpha   90.00
_cell.angle_beta   90.00
_cell.angle_gamma   90.00
#
_symmetry.space_group_name_H-M   'P 1'
#
loop_
_entity.id
_entity.type
_entity.pdbx_description
1 polymer ?
#
loop_
_entity_poly.entity_id
_entity_poly.type
_entity_poly.pdbx_seq_one_letter_code
_entity_poly.pdbx_strand_id
1 'polypeptide(L)' 'MRAMTSEEMMQANGGRYRWKCAFCGRMFITKFATTIHCKCHHGTVRIIPA' A
#
# COMPACT_ATOMS: atom_id res chain seq x y z
N MET A 1 9.66 -5.90 -18.52
CA MET A 1 9.30 -5.64 -17.10
C MET A 1 7.89 -5.07 -17.12
N ARG A 2 6.87 -5.82 -16.69
CA ARG A 2 5.50 -5.31 -16.69
C ARG A 2 5.34 -4.36 -15.51
N ALA A 3 5.20 -3.06 -15.82
CA ALA A 3 4.71 -2.09 -14.85
C ALA A 3 3.33 -2.53 -14.40
N MET A 4 3.12 -2.61 -13.08
CA MET A 4 1.82 -2.93 -12.50
C MET A 4 0.83 -1.85 -12.95
N THR A 5 -0.01 -2.17 -13.93
CA THR A 5 -1.02 -1.26 -14.45
C THR A 5 -2.14 -1.15 -13.42
N SER A 6 -2.59 0.07 -13.21
CA SER A 6 -3.54 0.61 -12.23
C SER A 6 -4.93 -0.04 -12.14
N GLU A 7 -5.17 -1.18 -12.79
CA GLU A 7 -6.50 -1.73 -13.02
C GLU A 7 -6.83 -2.93 -12.10
N GLU A 8 -5.84 -3.55 -11.46
CA GLU A 8 -6.06 -4.64 -10.48
C GLU A 8 -6.60 -4.15 -9.12
N MET A 9 -6.70 -2.82 -8.91
CA MET A 9 -7.30 -2.20 -7.72
C MET A 9 -8.82 -2.47 -7.62
N MET A 10 -9.49 -2.85 -8.71
CA MET A 10 -10.95 -2.87 -8.79
C MET A 10 -11.67 -4.13 -8.27
N GLN A 11 -10.99 -5.20 -7.81
CA GLN A 11 -11.69 -6.46 -7.50
C GLN A 11 -11.89 -6.81 -6.00
N ALA A 12 -11.39 -6.03 -5.04
CA ALA A 12 -11.50 -6.39 -3.60
C ALA A 12 -12.40 -5.45 -2.77
N ASN A 13 -13.58 -5.14 -3.31
CA ASN A 13 -14.74 -4.60 -2.58
C ASN A 13 -15.24 -5.59 -1.49
N GLY A 14 -14.39 -5.88 -0.50
CA GLY A 14 -14.61 -6.83 0.59
C GLY A 14 -13.83 -6.48 1.87
N GLY A 15 -13.39 -5.23 2.00
CA GLY A 15 -13.05 -4.62 3.29
C GLY A 15 -11.75 -5.06 3.98
N ARG A 16 -10.61 -5.14 3.27
CA ARG A 16 -9.36 -5.55 3.94
C ARG A 16 -8.09 -4.73 3.73
N TYR A 17 -7.98 -3.77 2.82
CA TYR A 17 -6.83 -2.84 2.85
C TYR A 17 -7.16 -1.64 3.76
N ARG A 18 -6.43 -1.50 4.87
CA ARG A 18 -6.67 -0.43 5.86
C ARG A 18 -5.58 0.64 5.85
N TRP A 19 -4.45 0.34 5.23
CA TRP A 19 -3.25 1.14 5.36
C TRP A 19 -2.70 1.47 3.97
N LYS A 20 -2.57 2.75 3.66
CA LYS A 20 -2.04 3.24 2.40
C LYS A 20 -0.71 3.94 2.64
N CYS A 21 0.28 3.67 1.79
CA CYS A 21 1.55 4.38 1.80
C CYS A 21 1.32 5.83 1.34
N ALA A 22 1.78 6.80 2.13
CA ALA A 22 1.60 8.22 1.82
C ALA A 22 2.46 8.69 0.64
N PHE A 23 3.51 7.94 0.30
CA PHE A 23 4.50 8.36 -0.70
C PHE A 23 4.21 7.79 -2.10
N CYS A 24 3.78 6.53 -2.19
CA CYS A 24 3.52 5.86 -3.48
C CYS A 24 2.04 5.48 -3.66
N GLY A 25 1.20 5.68 -2.65
CA GLY A 25 -0.22 5.39 -2.71
C GLY A 25 -0.60 3.90 -2.64
N ARG A 26 0.38 3.00 -2.47
CA ARG A 26 0.15 1.55 -2.41
C ARG A 26 -0.63 1.18 -1.14
N MET A 27 -1.63 0.33 -1.29
CA MET A 27 -2.52 -0.06 -0.20
C MET A 27 -2.17 -1.46 0.31
N PHE A 28 -2.33 -1.67 1.62
CA PHE A 28 -1.95 -2.87 2.32
C PHE A 28 -3.01 -3.25 3.35
N ILE A 29 -3.07 -4.56 3.61
CA ILE A 29 -4.03 -5.15 4.55
C ILE A 29 -3.62 -4.88 5.99
N THR A 30 -2.31 -4.92 6.27
CA THR A 30 -1.78 -4.79 7.63
C THR A 30 -0.87 -3.58 7.77
N LYS A 31 -0.86 -3.02 8.99
CA LYS A 31 0.05 -1.92 9.35
C LYS A 31 1.50 -2.34 9.15
N PHE A 32 1.85 -3.56 9.56
CA PHE A 32 3.19 -4.12 9.47
C PHE A 32 3.71 -4.19 8.02
N ALA A 33 2.89 -4.69 7.09
CA ALA A 33 3.27 -4.74 5.68
C ALA A 33 3.54 -3.34 5.11
N THR A 34 2.71 -2.36 5.50
CA THR A 34 2.90 -0.95 5.10
C THR A 34 4.15 -0.35 5.73
N THR A 35 4.41 -0.62 7.01
CA THR A 35 5.59 -0.12 7.72
C THR A 35 6.89 -0.64 7.09
N ILE A 36 6.97 -1.94 6.80
CA ILE A 36 8.14 -2.53 6.12
C ILE A 36 8.27 -1.94 4.72
N HIS A 37 7.17 -1.86 3.99
CA HIS A 37 7.17 -1.24 2.66
C HIS A 37 7.74 0.17 2.72
N CYS A 38 7.22 1.03 3.59
CA CYS A 38 7.69 2.41 3.69
C CYS A 38 9.15 2.47 4.14
N LYS A 39 9.55 1.63 5.10
CA LYS A 39 10.92 1.59 5.61
C LYS A 39 11.94 1.12 4.56
N CYS A 40 11.64 0.08 3.80
CA CYS A 40 12.53 -0.44 2.76
C CYS A 40 12.52 0.43 1.48
N HIS A 41 11.37 1.00 1.14
CA HIS A 41 11.20 1.75 -0.10
C HIS A 41 11.60 3.23 0.04
N HIS A 42 11.25 3.86 1.17
CA HIS A 42 11.46 5.30 1.40
C HIS A 42 12.42 5.60 2.56
N GLY A 43 12.94 4.58 3.26
CA GLY A 43 13.75 4.77 4.47
C GLY A 43 12.98 5.33 5.68
N THR A 44 11.70 5.66 5.51
CA THR A 44 10.87 6.37 6.49
C THR A 44 9.48 5.76 6.56
N VAL A 45 8.82 5.80 7.72
CA VAL A 45 7.49 5.22 7.92
C VAL A 45 6.44 6.32 7.84
N ARG A 46 5.73 6.41 6.71
CA ARG A 46 4.59 7.33 6.57
C ARG A 46 3.42 6.60 5.92
N ILE A 47 2.47 6.24 6.76
CA ILE A 47 1.28 5.47 6.40
C ILE A 47 0.05 6.29 6.75
N ILE A 48 -0.95 6.26 5.88
CA ILE A 48 -2.25 6.88 6.10
C ILE A 48 -3.30 5.78 6.19
N PRO A 49 -4.19 5.80 7.20
CA PRO A 49 -5.37 4.96 7.16
C PRO A 49 -6.20 5.34 5.93
N ALA A 50 -6.67 4.33 5.20
CA ALA A 50 -7.53 4.52 4.04
C ALA A 50 -8.99 4.73 4.46
#